data_AF-A0A3M8FWD0-F1
#
_entry.id   AF-A0A3M8FWD0-F1
#
_cell.length_a   1.000
_cell.length_b   1.000
_cell.length_c   1.000
_cell.angle_alpha   90.00
_cell.angle_beta   90.00
_cell.angle_gamma   90.00
#
_symmetry.space_group_name_H-M   'P 1'
#
loop_
_entity.id
_entity.type
_entity.pdbx_description
1 polymer ?
#
loop_
_entity_poly.entity_id
_entity_poly.type
_entity_poly.pdbx_seq_one_letter_code
_entity_poly.pdbx_strand_id
1 'polypeptide(L)'
;MKQADRLHSDGIDPRDIQGSVNIVWLLHTLTEVFAFVNGLVSEDIYSEQVIFDIKLVNISNFILTTGPDRAWWQLFRCTQNELEKTWTYPTEQLQSEYLRCAMNSIVWFLERFGWVEPNIEQLERDQYKLIRREL
;
A
#
# COMPACT_ATOMS: atom_id res chain seq x y z
N MET A 1 -12.98 -19.25 14.17
CA MET A 1 -11.79 -19.94 13.59
C MET A 1 -10.58 -19.09 13.91
N LYS A 2 -9.59 -19.61 14.65
CA LYS A 2 -8.45 -18.81 15.11
C LYS A 2 -7.49 -18.56 13.95
N GLN A 3 -6.79 -17.43 13.97
CA GLN A 3 -5.84 -17.04 12.91
C GLN A 3 -4.75 -18.10 12.67
N ALA A 4 -4.34 -18.82 13.71
CA ALA A 4 -3.40 -19.94 13.65
C ALA A 4 -3.89 -21.09 12.74
N ASP A 5 -5.18 -21.41 12.76
CA ASP A 5 -5.76 -22.51 11.97
C ASP A 5 -5.75 -22.20 10.46
N ARG A 6 -5.68 -20.90 10.09
CA ARG A 6 -5.67 -20.44 8.68
C ARG A 6 -4.28 -20.42 8.05
N LEU A 7 -3.25 -20.16 8.86
CA LEU A 7 -1.87 -20.15 8.38
C LEU A 7 -1.50 -21.53 7.78
N HIS A 8 -1.91 -22.61 8.44
CA HIS A 8 -1.70 -23.98 7.96
C HIS A 8 -2.46 -24.33 6.68
N SER A 9 -3.61 -23.71 6.38
CA SER A 9 -4.36 -23.99 5.14
C SER A 9 -3.74 -23.37 3.89
N ASP A 10 -3.04 -22.25 4.04
CA ASP A 10 -2.41 -21.52 2.93
C ASP A 10 -0.95 -21.96 2.70
N GLY A 11 -0.50 -23.03 3.38
CA GLY A 11 0.88 -23.52 3.30
C GLY A 11 1.92 -22.60 3.95
N ILE A 12 1.48 -21.69 4.83
CA ILE A 12 2.35 -20.76 5.55
C ILE A 12 2.54 -21.29 6.97
N ASP A 13 3.77 -21.63 7.34
CA ASP A 13 4.07 -21.94 8.74
C ASP A 13 3.98 -20.64 9.57
N PRO A 14 3.13 -20.57 10.61
CA PRO A 14 3.08 -19.43 11.52
C PRO A 14 4.44 -19.01 12.07
N ARG A 15 5.36 -19.96 12.24
CA ARG A 15 6.70 -19.74 12.81
C ARG A 15 7.63 -19.01 11.85
N ASP A 16 7.32 -19.00 10.56
CA ASP A 16 8.12 -18.32 9.54
C ASP A 16 7.73 -16.84 9.40
N ILE A 17 6.63 -16.40 10.02
CA ILE A 17 6.14 -15.03 9.93
C ILE A 17 6.97 -14.12 10.81
N GLN A 18 7.67 -13.17 10.17
CA GLN A 18 8.54 -12.23 10.87
C GLN A 18 7.82 -10.93 11.28
N GLY A 19 6.67 -10.64 10.66
CA GLY A 19 5.91 -9.43 10.93
C GLY A 19 4.70 -9.28 10.03
N SER A 20 4.11 -8.09 10.06
CA SER A 20 2.93 -7.78 9.26
C SER A 20 2.96 -6.34 8.74
N VAL A 21 2.47 -6.15 7.52
CA VAL A 21 2.11 -4.84 6.99
C VAL A 21 0.59 -4.69 7.08
N ASN A 22 0.14 -3.64 7.78
CA ASN A 22 -1.28 -3.30 7.81
C ASN A 22 -1.62 -2.54 6.54
N ILE A 23 -2.63 -3.00 5.82
CA ILE A 23 -3.00 -2.47 4.51
C ILE A 23 -3.63 -1.10 4.62
N VAL A 24 -4.43 -0.86 5.66
CA VAL A 24 -5.01 0.47 5.92
C VAL A 24 -3.90 1.47 6.20
N TRP A 25 -2.89 1.06 6.96
CA TRP A 25 -1.72 1.90 7.23
C TRP A 25 -0.90 2.16 5.96
N LEU A 26 -0.68 1.15 5.12
CA LEU A 26 0.02 1.32 3.84
C LEU A 26 -0.74 2.27 2.90
N LEU A 27 -2.06 2.07 2.80
CA LEU A 27 -2.99 2.92 2.05
C LEU A 27 -2.90 4.38 2.52
N HIS A 28 -2.94 4.61 3.83
CA HIS A 28 -2.81 5.94 4.44
C HIS A 28 -1.47 6.57 4.11
N THR A 29 -0.38 5.87 4.43
CA THR A 29 0.99 6.38 4.31
C THR A 29 1.28 6.79 2.87
N LEU A 30 0.94 5.94 1.89
CA LEU A 30 1.15 6.27 0.49
C LEU A 30 0.26 7.41 0.03
N THR A 31 -1.01 7.45 0.47
CA THR A 31 -1.90 8.58 0.13
C THR A 31 -1.36 9.90 0.68
N GLU A 32 -0.84 9.91 1.92
CA GLU A 32 -0.22 11.10 2.52
C GLU A 32 1.05 11.54 1.81
N VAL A 33 1.93 10.60 1.43
CA VAL A 33 3.14 10.92 0.65
C VAL A 33 2.77 11.63 -0.65
N PHE A 34 1.79 11.09 -1.38
CA PHE A 34 1.34 11.71 -2.63
C PHE A 34 0.60 13.04 -2.41
N ALA A 35 -0.18 13.17 -1.35
CA ALA A 35 -0.83 14.44 -1.00
C ALA A 35 0.22 15.51 -0.63
N PHE A 36 1.26 15.13 0.10
CA PHE A 36 2.38 16.00 0.44
C PHE A 36 3.14 16.46 -0.81
N VAL A 37 3.51 15.51 -1.68
CA VAL A 37 4.17 15.82 -2.96
C VAL A 37 3.28 16.74 -3.81
N ASN A 38 1.99 16.47 -3.89
CA ASN A 38 1.04 17.33 -4.59
C ASN A 38 1.01 18.76 -4.02
N GLY A 39 1.09 18.90 -2.69
CA GLY A 39 1.23 20.19 -2.03
C GLY A 39 2.47 20.94 -2.49
N LEU A 40 3.64 20.28 -2.56
CA LEU A 40 4.87 20.91 -3.06
C LEU A 40 4.77 21.34 -4.52
N VAL A 41 4.15 20.51 -5.36
CA VAL A 41 3.89 20.85 -6.77
C VAL A 41 2.90 22.02 -6.90
N SER A 42 1.91 22.13 -6.02
CA SER A 42 0.93 23.22 -6.03
C SER A 42 1.53 24.57 -5.62
N GLU A 43 2.66 24.55 -4.90
CA GLU A 43 3.43 25.74 -4.51
C GLU A 43 4.55 26.08 -5.53
N ASP A 44 4.49 25.50 -6.74
CA ASP A 44 5.48 25.67 -7.81
C ASP A 44 6.94 25.37 -7.39
N ILE A 45 7.14 24.52 -6.37
CA ILE A 45 8.47 24.10 -5.90
C ILE A 45 9.15 23.19 -6.94
N TYR A 46 8.36 22.43 -7.70
CA TYR A 46 8.81 21.55 -8.78
C TYR A 46 8.20 21.99 -10.11
N SER A 47 9.00 22.05 -11.18
CA SER A 47 8.58 22.70 -12.43
C SER A 47 8.10 21.76 -13.54
N GLU A 48 8.67 20.56 -13.69
CA GLU A 48 8.35 19.67 -14.83
C GLU A 48 7.89 18.29 -14.40
N GLN A 49 8.66 17.64 -13.53
CA GLN A 49 8.36 16.31 -13.02
C GLN A 49 8.86 16.17 -11.59
N VAL A 50 8.20 15.31 -10.84
CA VAL A 50 8.68 14.85 -9.54
C VAL A 50 9.11 13.40 -9.68
N ILE A 51 10.33 13.13 -9.19
CA ILE A 51 10.86 11.77 -9.04
C ILE A 51 10.96 11.49 -7.55
N PHE A 52 10.38 10.37 -7.11
CA PHE A 52 10.57 9.90 -5.75
C PHE A 52 10.61 8.37 -5.69
N ASP A 53 11.37 7.89 -4.72
CA ASP A 53 11.58 6.48 -4.44
C ASP A 53 10.82 6.10 -3.17
N ILE A 54 10.03 5.03 -3.22
CA ILE A 54 9.42 4.45 -2.02
C ILE A 54 9.94 3.04 -1.83
N LYS A 55 10.40 2.78 -0.61
CA LYS A 55 11.10 1.56 -0.23
C LYS A 55 10.50 0.98 1.05
N LEU A 56 10.15 -0.30 1.00
CA LEU A 56 9.87 -1.12 2.19
C LEU A 56 11.03 -2.07 2.40
N VAL A 57 11.65 -2.01 3.57
CA VAL A 57 12.86 -2.78 3.93
C VAL A 57 12.57 -3.75 5.09
N ASN A 58 13.35 -4.82 5.17
CA ASN A 58 13.25 -5.83 6.23
C ASN A 58 11.85 -6.47 6.31
N ILE A 59 11.25 -6.74 5.15
CA ILE A 59 9.89 -7.28 5.02
C ILE A 59 9.86 -8.75 4.60
N SER A 60 11.00 -9.45 4.70
CA SER A 60 11.06 -10.88 4.41
C SER A 60 10.07 -11.65 5.30
N ASN A 61 9.20 -12.45 4.69
CA ASN A 61 8.15 -13.21 5.38
C ASN A 61 7.15 -12.35 6.18
N PHE A 62 6.99 -11.07 5.84
CA PHE A 62 5.88 -10.28 6.37
C PHE A 62 4.59 -10.68 5.68
N ILE A 63 3.49 -10.67 6.43
CA ILE A 63 2.15 -10.90 5.88
C ILE A 63 1.35 -9.60 5.76
N LEU A 64 0.43 -9.53 4.81
CA LEU A 64 -0.58 -8.48 4.80
C LEU A 64 -1.63 -8.74 5.88
N THR A 65 -2.01 -7.67 6.58
CA THR A 65 -3.06 -7.69 7.59
C THR A 65 -4.06 -6.57 7.36
N THR A 66 -5.28 -6.80 7.81
CA THR A 66 -6.38 -5.84 7.79
C THR A 66 -6.83 -5.52 9.21
N GLY A 67 -7.66 -4.49 9.37
CA GLY A 67 -8.36 -4.25 10.63
C GLY A 67 -9.28 -5.42 11.02
N PRO A 68 -9.63 -5.56 12.31
CA PRO A 68 -10.42 -6.68 12.84
C PRO A 68 -11.78 -6.88 12.16
N ASP A 69 -12.31 -5.82 11.55
CA ASP A 69 -13.64 -5.79 10.92
C ASP A 69 -13.61 -6.27 9.45
N ARG A 70 -12.43 -6.53 8.91
CA ARG A 70 -12.21 -6.87 7.50
C ARG A 70 -11.60 -8.25 7.41
N ALA A 71 -12.43 -9.29 7.49
CA ALA A 71 -11.96 -10.66 7.30
C ALA A 71 -11.63 -10.88 5.83
N TRP A 72 -10.35 -10.94 5.48
CA TRP A 72 -9.93 -11.58 4.25
C TRP A 72 -9.69 -13.05 4.49
N TRP A 73 -10.07 -13.84 3.50
CA TRP A 73 -10.08 -15.30 3.59
C TRP A 73 -8.71 -15.91 3.29
N GLN A 74 -7.79 -15.10 2.75
CA GLN A 74 -6.48 -15.53 2.26
C GLN A 74 -5.36 -14.70 2.89
N LEU A 75 -4.23 -15.35 3.16
CA LEU A 75 -3.01 -14.73 3.63
C LEU A 75 -2.07 -14.42 2.46
N PHE A 76 -1.52 -13.22 2.45
CA PHE A 76 -0.58 -12.75 1.44
C PHE A 76 0.77 -12.50 2.12
N ARG A 77 1.83 -13.18 1.66
CA ARG A 77 3.17 -13.14 2.25
C ARG A 77 4.18 -12.58 1.26
N CYS A 78 4.97 -11.60 1.68
CA CYS A 78 6.11 -11.14 0.88
C CYS A 78 7.27 -12.13 0.98
N THR A 79 7.79 -12.54 -0.17
CA THR A 79 8.99 -13.40 -0.27
C THR A 79 10.27 -12.57 -0.43
N GLN A 80 10.15 -11.28 -0.72
CA GLN A 80 11.26 -10.37 -0.93
C GLN A 80 11.63 -9.70 0.40
N ASN A 81 12.92 -9.50 0.66
CA ASN A 81 13.36 -8.75 1.84
C ASN A 81 13.12 -7.23 1.70
N GLU A 82 13.01 -6.78 0.45
CA GLU A 82 12.91 -5.39 0.09
C GLU A 82 12.00 -5.23 -1.13
N LEU A 83 11.16 -4.19 -1.08
CA LEU A 83 10.37 -3.72 -2.22
C LEU A 83 10.71 -2.26 -2.44
N GLU A 84 11.23 -1.95 -3.62
CA GLU A 84 11.61 -0.59 -4.00
C GLU A 84 11.07 -0.29 -5.39
N LYS A 85 10.56 0.93 -5.57
CA LYS A 85 10.22 1.44 -6.88
C LYS A 85 10.41 2.95 -6.91
N THR A 86 10.96 3.41 -8.02
CA THR A 86 10.99 4.81 -8.42
C THR A 86 9.73 5.13 -9.19
N TRP A 87 9.07 6.22 -8.82
CA TRP A 87 8.01 6.81 -9.63
C TRP A 87 8.46 8.17 -10.15
N THR A 88 8.19 8.38 -11.43
CA THR A 88 8.36 9.67 -12.10
C THR A 88 7.00 10.10 -12.61
N TYR A 89 6.54 11.25 -12.16
CA TYR A 89 5.27 11.82 -12.58
C TYR A 89 5.46 13.26 -13.07
N PRO A 90 4.84 13.63 -14.20
CA PRO A 90 4.67 15.04 -14.56
C PRO A 90 3.95 15.80 -13.45
N THR A 91 4.34 17.06 -13.23
CA THR A 91 3.71 17.93 -12.22
C THR A 91 2.20 18.08 -12.45
N GLU A 92 1.78 18.28 -13.70
CA GLU A 92 0.36 18.35 -14.10
C GLU A 92 -0.45 17.11 -13.72
N GLN A 93 0.17 15.92 -13.83
CA GLN A 93 -0.48 14.67 -13.47
C GLN A 93 -0.66 14.57 -11.96
N LEU A 94 0.33 14.98 -11.16
CA LEU A 94 0.20 14.98 -9.70
C LEU A 94 -0.90 15.97 -9.26
N GLN A 95 -0.94 17.17 -9.84
CA GLN A 95 -1.97 18.18 -9.54
C GLN A 95 -3.38 17.68 -9.78
N SER A 96 -3.61 16.96 -10.88
CA SER A 96 -4.94 16.49 -11.27
C SER A 96 -5.30 15.11 -10.70
N GLU A 97 -4.32 14.26 -10.38
CA GLU A 97 -4.55 12.84 -10.17
C GLU A 97 -3.71 12.19 -9.05
N TYR A 98 -3.17 12.96 -8.09
CA TYR A 98 -2.28 12.40 -7.06
C TYR A 98 -2.88 11.18 -6.33
N LEU A 99 -4.20 11.13 -6.11
CA LEU A 99 -4.88 9.99 -5.49
C LEU A 99 -4.79 8.72 -6.34
N ARG A 100 -4.96 8.85 -7.65
CA ARG A 100 -4.81 7.74 -8.59
C ARG A 100 -3.37 7.27 -8.63
N CYS A 101 -2.41 8.20 -8.61
CA CYS A 101 -0.99 7.85 -8.55
C CYS A 101 -0.62 7.13 -7.25
N ALA A 102 -1.19 7.55 -6.11
CA ALA A 102 -1.07 6.85 -4.84
C ALA A 102 -1.65 5.43 -4.93
N MET A 103 -2.87 5.29 -5.48
CA MET A 103 -3.54 3.99 -5.64
C MET A 103 -2.70 3.02 -6.49
N ASN A 104 -2.17 3.49 -7.61
CA ASN A 104 -1.26 2.69 -8.45
C ASN A 104 -0.03 2.19 -7.68
N SER A 105 0.48 3.00 -6.75
CA SER A 105 1.62 2.64 -5.91
C SER A 105 1.22 1.62 -4.84
N ILE A 106 0.06 1.80 -4.21
CA ILE A 106 -0.49 0.86 -3.23
C ILE A 106 -0.69 -0.53 -3.87
N VAL A 107 -1.35 -0.58 -5.03
CA VAL A 107 -1.60 -1.82 -5.77
C VAL A 107 -0.29 -2.53 -6.09
N TRP A 108 0.72 -1.78 -6.54
CA TRP A 108 2.04 -2.35 -6.84
C TRP A 108 2.65 -3.05 -5.61
N PHE A 109 2.58 -2.45 -4.42
CA PHE A 109 3.06 -3.12 -3.20
C PHE A 109 2.22 -4.36 -2.86
N LEU A 110 0.89 -4.27 -2.90
CA LEU A 110 0.00 -5.38 -2.58
C LEU A 110 0.22 -6.61 -3.49
N GLU A 111 0.42 -6.38 -4.78
CA GLU A 111 0.75 -7.44 -5.73
C GLU A 111 2.07 -8.16 -5.36
N ARG A 112 3.07 -7.45 -4.84
CA ARG A 112 4.36 -8.05 -4.44
C ARG A 112 4.33 -8.74 -3.08
N PHE A 113 3.24 -8.55 -2.34
CA PHE A 113 2.86 -9.45 -1.24
C PHE A 113 2.08 -10.69 -1.73
N GLY A 114 1.83 -10.81 -3.04
CA GLY A 114 1.11 -11.92 -3.66
C GLY A 114 -0.39 -11.70 -3.84
N TRP A 115 -0.91 -10.50 -3.55
CA TRP A 115 -2.31 -10.18 -3.81
C TRP A 115 -2.47 -9.65 -5.24
N VAL A 116 -2.56 -10.57 -6.20
CA VAL A 116 -2.46 -10.29 -7.65
C VAL A 116 -3.64 -9.49 -8.20
N GLU A 117 -4.79 -9.48 -7.51
CA GLU A 117 -5.99 -8.73 -7.91
C GLU A 117 -6.67 -8.12 -6.68
N PRO A 118 -6.15 -7.01 -6.15
CA PRO A 118 -6.77 -6.35 -5.02
C PRO A 118 -8.12 -5.75 -5.42
N ASN A 119 -9.08 -5.76 -4.49
CA ASN A 119 -10.38 -5.12 -4.72
C ASN A 119 -10.20 -3.59 -4.71
N ILE A 120 -9.95 -3.04 -5.91
CA ILE A 120 -9.64 -1.62 -6.10
C ILE A 120 -10.77 -0.73 -5.62
N GLU A 121 -12.02 -1.08 -5.90
CA GLU A 121 -13.19 -0.29 -5.47
C GLU A 121 -13.29 -0.17 -3.95
N GLN A 122 -12.92 -1.22 -3.21
CA GLN A 122 -12.86 -1.15 -1.75
C GLN A 122 -11.70 -0.27 -1.29
N LEU A 123 -10.51 -0.41 -1.88
CA LEU A 123 -9.34 0.40 -1.54
C LEU A 123 -9.57 1.88 -1.83
N GLU A 124 -10.21 2.22 -2.95
CA GLU A 124 -10.59 3.59 -3.30
C GLU A 124 -11.56 4.17 -2.27
N ARG A 125 -12.61 3.40 -1.88
CA ARG A 125 -13.53 3.84 -0.82
C ARG A 125 -12.81 4.11 0.49
N ASP A 126 -11.82 3.30 0.84
CA ASP A 126 -11.01 3.51 2.04
C ASP A 126 -10.12 4.75 1.90
N GLN A 127 -9.53 4.96 0.72
CA GLN A 127 -8.74 6.14 0.40
C GLN A 127 -9.58 7.42 0.53
N TYR A 128 -10.81 7.41 0.04
CA TYR A 128 -11.74 8.53 0.19
C TYR A 128 -12.07 8.84 1.65
N LYS A 129 -12.28 7.81 2.48
CA LYS A 129 -12.52 7.99 3.93
C LYS A 129 -11.31 8.58 4.65
N LEU A 130 -10.09 8.15 4.30
CA LEU A 130 -8.85 8.72 4.83
C LEU A 130 -8.79 10.24 4.59
N ILE A 131 -9.03 10.68 3.34
CA ILE A 131 -8.96 12.08 2.94
C ILE A 131 -9.98 12.93 3.70
N ARG A 132 -11.19 12.38 3.93
CA ARG A 132 -12.26 13.06 4.67
C ARG A 132 -12.08 13.01 6.19
N ARG A 133 -11.04 12.32 6.69
CA ARG A 133 -10.80 12.06 8.12
C ARG A 133 -11.98 11.34 8.81
N GLU A 134 -12.63 10.42 8.08
CA GLU A 134 -13.83 9.67 8.51
C GLU A 134 -13.50 8.24 8.97
N LEU A 135 -12.31 8.00 9.53
CA LEU A 135 -11.87 6.67 9.99
C LEU A 135 -11.88 6.52 11.51
#